data_AF-A0A7J2IPM5-F1
#
_entry.id   AF-A0A7J2IPM5-F1
#
_cell.length_a   1.000
_cell.length_b   1.000
_cell.length_c   1.000
_cell.angle_alpha   90.00
_cell.angle_beta   90.00
_cell.angle_gamma   90.00
#
_symmetry.space_group_name_H-M   'P 1'
#
loop_
_entity.id
_entity.type
_entity.pdbx_description
1 polymer ?
#
loop_
_entity_poly.entity_id
_entity_poly.type
_entity_poly.pdbx_seq_one_letter_code
_entity_poly.pdbx_strand_id
1 'polypeptide(L)'
;MVRFFVVYDISEHDVRRELRETLKNWGGIWLQYSVFELDLPKDEIETLVKIVRRILRKGTGEVRFVFPCKSCYEKIEHISTRISDLMEWDII
;
A
#
# COMPACT_ATOMS: atom_id res chain seq x y z
N MET A 1 9.27 15.01 -6.05
CA MET A 1 8.89 13.59 -6.09
C MET A 1 9.48 12.91 -4.86
N VAL A 2 8.63 12.27 -4.08
CA VAL A 2 8.95 11.53 -2.86
C VAL A 2 8.26 10.20 -2.99
N ARG A 3 9.06 9.13 -2.95
CA ARG A 3 8.58 7.75 -3.01
C ARG A 3 8.30 7.24 -1.60
N PHE A 4 7.14 6.60 -1.42
CA PHE A 4 6.70 6.10 -0.13
C PHE A 4 5.74 4.93 -0.29
N PHE A 5 5.56 4.17 0.79
CA PHE A 5 4.54 3.13 0.87
C PHE A 5 3.35 3.59 1.67
N VAL A 6 2.16 3.15 1.25
CA VAL A 6 0.94 3.19 2.04
C VAL A 6 0.60 1.75 2.42
N VAL A 7 0.79 1.45 3.70
CA VAL A 7 0.47 0.15 4.30
C VAL A 7 -0.81 0.33 5.11
N TYR A 8 -1.74 -0.60 5.02
CA TYR A 8 -2.99 -0.48 5.75
C TYR A 8 -3.53 -1.82 6.28
N ASP A 9 -4.33 -1.72 7.32
CA ASP A 9 -5.17 -2.80 7.82
C ASP A 9 -6.54 -2.21 8.13
N ILE A 10 -7.56 -2.62 7.37
CA ILE A 10 -8.91 -2.05 7.42
C ILE A 10 -9.91 -3.21 7.37
N SER A 11 -10.80 -3.24 8.35
CA SER A 11 -11.76 -4.33 8.56
C SER A 11 -12.89 -4.30 7.52
N GLU A 12 -13.46 -3.12 7.29
CA GLU A 12 -14.64 -2.96 6.46
C GLU A 12 -14.26 -2.98 4.97
N HIS A 13 -14.85 -3.92 4.22
CA HIS A 13 -14.56 -4.13 2.80
C HIS A 13 -14.74 -2.85 1.97
N ASP A 14 -15.83 -2.11 2.19
CA ASP A 14 -16.14 -0.92 1.39
C ASP A 14 -15.16 0.23 1.65
N VAL A 15 -14.73 0.43 2.91
CA VAL A 15 -13.72 1.43 3.27
C VAL A 15 -12.36 1.06 2.68
N ARG A 16 -11.98 -0.21 2.78
CA ARG A 16 -10.76 -0.74 2.16
C ARG A 16 -10.79 -0.57 0.64
N ARG A 17 -11.92 -0.84 -0.01
CA ARG A 17 -12.09 -0.64 -1.45
C ARG A 17 -11.97 0.83 -1.83
N GLU A 18 -12.63 1.73 -1.10
CA GLU A 18 -12.52 3.18 -1.33
C GLU A 18 -11.08 3.68 -1.20
N LEU A 19 -10.35 3.22 -0.18
CA LEU A 19 -8.93 3.53 -0.04
C LEU A 19 -8.12 3.02 -1.23
N ARG A 20 -8.32 1.77 -1.65
CA ARG A 20 -7.61 1.17 -2.80
C ARG A 20 -7.82 1.96 -4.09
N GLU A 21 -9.07 2.26 -4.42
CA GLU A 21 -9.38 3.00 -5.65
C GLU A 21 -8.85 4.44 -5.57
N THR A 22 -8.88 5.06 -4.39
CA THR A 22 -8.23 6.34 -4.16
C THR A 22 -6.74 6.24 -4.46
N LEU A 23 -6.01 5.32 -3.84
CA LEU A 23 -4.55 5.18 -4.04
C LEU A 23 -4.20 4.89 -5.50
N LYS A 24 -4.99 4.09 -6.22
CA LYS A 24 -4.82 3.87 -7.67
C LYS A 24 -5.01 5.16 -8.48
N ASN A 25 -6.05 5.95 -8.18
CA ASN A 25 -6.32 7.21 -8.87
C ASN A 25 -5.21 8.27 -8.65
N TRP A 26 -4.48 8.16 -7.54
CA TRP A 26 -3.28 8.94 -7.26
C TRP A 26 -2.01 8.36 -7.91
N GLY A 27 -2.14 7.40 -8.84
CA GLY A 27 -1.02 6.78 -9.55
C GLY A 27 -0.28 5.71 -8.74
N GLY A 28 -0.85 5.25 -7.63
CA GLY A 28 -0.23 4.24 -6.79
C GLY A 28 -0.15 2.87 -7.44
N ILE A 29 0.99 2.21 -7.27
CA ILE A 29 1.24 0.83 -7.71
C ILE A 29 0.78 -0.12 -6.61
N TRP A 30 -0.12 -1.03 -6.95
CA TRP A 30 -0.62 -2.03 -6.00
C TRP A 30 0.37 -3.19 -5.88
N LEU A 31 1.11 -3.26 -4.77
CA LEU A 31 2.20 -4.22 -4.58
C LEU A 31 1.73 -5.52 -3.90
N GLN A 32 0.93 -5.38 -2.85
CA GLN A 32 0.35 -6.51 -2.11
C GLN A 32 -1.06 -6.15 -1.70
N TYR A 33 -1.82 -7.13 -1.21
CA TYR A 33 -3.22 -6.95 -0.83
C TYR A 33 -3.44 -5.65 -0.04
N SER A 34 -2.61 -5.35 0.95
CA SER A 34 -2.72 -4.11 1.73
C SER A 34 -1.51 -3.17 1.68
N VAL A 35 -0.78 -3.15 0.55
CA VAL A 35 0.39 -2.30 0.36
C VAL A 35 0.36 -1.63 -1.02
N PHE A 36 0.54 -0.31 -1.04
CA PHE A 36 0.74 0.48 -2.25
C PHE A 36 2.08 1.22 -2.19
N GLU A 37 2.71 1.40 -3.33
CA GLU A 37 3.82 2.34 -3.53
C GLU A 37 3.35 3.55 -4.32
N LEU A 38 3.74 4.75 -3.90
CA LEU A 38 3.44 6.00 -4.60
C LEU A 38 4.71 6.82 -4.74
N ASP A 39 4.72 7.70 -5.73
CA ASP A 39 5.76 8.73 -5.91
C ASP A 39 5.06 10.05 -6.23
N LEU A 40 5.06 10.99 -5.28
CA LEU A 40 4.30 12.25 -5.38
C LEU A 40 5.13 13.46 -4.94
N PRO A 41 4.79 14.69 -5.38
CA PRO A 41 5.23 15.93 -4.74
C PRO A 41 4.85 16.00 -3.25
N LYS A 42 5.61 16.76 -2.45
CA LYS A 42 5.38 16.86 -0.98
C LYS A 42 4.02 17.47 -0.62
N ASP A 43 3.61 18.48 -1.36
CA ASP A 43 2.33 19.17 -1.25
C ASP A 43 1.14 18.25 -1.58
N GLU A 44 1.31 17.38 -2.57
CA GLU A 44 0.31 16.35 -2.91
C GLU A 44 0.18 15.27 -1.82
N ILE A 45 1.29 14.89 -1.17
CA ILE A 45 1.26 13.93 -0.05
C ILE A 45 0.39 14.45 1.10
N GLU A 46 0.50 15.72 1.47
CA GLU A 46 -0.34 16.30 2.53
C GLU A 46 -1.83 16.25 2.17
N THR A 47 -2.16 16.44 0.89
CA THR A 47 -3.52 16.33 0.37
C THR A 47 -4.02 14.89 0.44
N LEU A 48 -3.21 13.93 0.01
CA LEU A 48 -3.53 12.50 0.11
C LEU A 48 -3.75 12.07 1.56
N VAL A 49 -2.91 12.50 2.50
CA VAL A 49 -3.08 12.21 3.94
C VAL A 49 -4.43 12.71 4.46
N LYS A 50 -4.87 13.91 4.07
CA LYS A 50 -6.18 14.45 4.44
C LYS A 50 -7.32 13.60 3.86
N ILE A 51 -7.19 13.14 2.62
CA ILE A 51 -8.18 12.27 1.96
C ILE A 51 -8.26 10.93 2.67
N VAL A 52 -7.12 10.27 2.91
CA VAL A 52 -7.07 8.98 3.62
C VAL A 52 -7.69 9.07 5.02
N ARG A 53 -7.41 10.16 5.76
CA ARG A 53 -8.07 10.39 7.07
C ARG A 53 -9.59 10.50 6.97
N ARG A 54 -10.14 11.08 5.89
CA ARG A 54 -11.59 11.16 5.68
C ARG A 54 -12.17 9.80 5.35
N ILE A 55 -11.48 8.99 4.56
CA ILE A 55 -11.89 7.61 4.24
C ILE A 55 -11.94 6.78 5.52
N LEU A 56 -10.89 6.84 6.35
CA LEU A 56 -10.84 6.08 7.61
C LEU A 56 -11.93 6.44 8.62
N ARG A 57 -12.53 7.64 8.57
CA ARG A 57 -13.67 7.99 9.44
C ARG A 57 -14.93 7.17 9.18
N LYS A 58 -14.97 6.41 8.08
CA LYS A 58 -16.10 5.55 7.68
C LYS A 58 -15.99 4.12 8.22
N GLY A 59 -14.90 3.77 8.91
CA GLY A 59 -14.66 2.41 9.42
C GLY A 59 -13.58 2.37 10.49
N THR A 60 -13.00 1.19 10.69
CA THR A 60 -11.98 0.91 11.70
C THR A 60 -10.74 0.28 11.08
N GLY A 61 -9.57 0.76 11.47
CA GLY A 61 -8.31 0.29 10.93
C GLY A 61 -7.17 1.28 11.10
N GLU A 62 -6.01 0.91 10.55
CA GLU A 62 -4.82 1.74 10.53
C GLU A 62 -4.27 1.91 9.11
N VAL A 63 -3.66 3.08 8.86
CA VAL A 63 -2.91 3.35 7.63
C VAL A 63 -1.61 4.02 8.02
N ARG A 64 -0.50 3.52 7.48
CA ARG A 64 0.85 4.06 7.69
C ARG A 64 1.43 4.52 6.36
N PHE A 65 1.95 5.74 6.37
CA PHE A 65 2.77 6.27 5.30
C PHE A 65 4.23 6.05 5.70
N VAL A 66 4.94 5.19 4.98
CA VAL A 66 6.33 4.84 5.25
C VAL A 66 7.19 5.51 4.20
N PHE A 67 8.18 6.30 4.63
CA PHE A 67 9.10 7.03 3.76
C PHE A 67 10.52 6.46 3.90
N PRO A 68 10.83 5.32 3.27
CA PRO A 68 12.18 4.77 3.32
C PRO A 68 13.18 5.71 2.65
N CYS A 69 14.39 5.77 3.17
CA CYS A 69 15.51 6.37 2.44
C CYS A 69 15.94 5.45 1.28
N LYS A 70 16.79 5.97 0.39
CA LYS A 70 17.30 5.24 -0.78
C LYS A 70 17.88 3.87 -0.40
N SER A 71 18.73 3.81 0.63
CA SER A 71 19.35 2.54 1.06
C SER A 71 18.36 1.56 1.69
N CYS A 72 17.21 2.03 2.22
CA CYS A 72 16.17 1.13 2.69
C CYS A 72 15.38 0.54 1.51
N TYR A 73 15.12 1.34 0.47
CA TYR A 73 14.50 0.86 -0.77
C TYR A 73 15.33 -0.25 -1.45
N GLU A 74 16.65 -0.08 -1.51
CA GLU A 74 17.58 -1.06 -2.11
C GLU A 74 17.64 -2.39 -1.35
N LYS A 75 17.13 -2.44 -0.12
CA LYS A 75 17.12 -3.63 0.75
C LYS A 75 15.75 -4.30 0.85
N ILE A 76 14.79 -3.88 0.01
CA ILE A 76 13.47 -4.51 -0.01
C ILE A 76 13.59 -5.86 -0.70
N GLU A 77 13.36 -6.92 0.06
CA GLU A 77 13.23 -8.27 -0.46
C GLU A 77 11.75 -8.60 -0.67
N HIS A 78 11.41 -9.13 -1.84
CA HIS A 78 10.05 -9.58 -2.16
C HIS A 78 10.03 -11.09 -2.36
N ILE A 79 9.38 -11.78 -1.44
CA ILE A 79 9.18 -13.22 -1.49
C ILE A 79 7.71 -13.48 -1.82
N SER A 80 7.45 -14.26 -2.86
CA SER A 80 6.10 -14.67 -3.27
C SER A 80 6.08 -16.15 -3.59
N THR A 81 4.99 -16.83 -3.27
CA THR A 81 4.74 -18.22 -3.69
C THR A 81 3.65 -18.25 -4.75
N ARG A 82 3.88 -19.05 -5.79
CA ARG A 82 2.91 -19.42 -6.82
C ARG A 82 2.54 -20.88 -6.65
N ILE A 83 1.45 -21.30 -7.27
CA ILE A 83 1.05 -22.72 -7.29
C ILE A 83 2.18 -23.60 -7.83
N SER A 84 2.91 -23.14 -8.85
CA SER A 84 4.11 -23.81 -9.37
C SER A 84 5.17 -24.07 -8.31
N ASP A 85 5.41 -23.09 -7.44
CA ASP A 85 6.47 -23.16 -6.43
C ASP A 85 6.08 -24.18 -5.35
N LEU A 86 4.79 -24.21 -4.98
CA LEU A 86 4.27 -25.18 -4.02
C LEU A 86 4.30 -26.61 -4.56
N MET A 87 4.03 -26.78 -5.86
CA MET A 87 4.17 -28.08 -6.54
C MET A 87 5.63 -28.52 -6.63
N GLU A 88 6.57 -27.61 -6.96
CA GLU A 88 8.01 -27.92 -7.01
C GLU A 88 8.56 -28.35 -5.64
N TRP A 89 7.99 -27.83 -4.55
CA TRP A 89 8.38 -28.18 -3.19
C TRP A 89 7.62 -29.36 -2.59
N ASP A 90 6.81 -30.06 -3.38
CA ASP A 90 5.99 -31.20 -2.95
C ASP A 90 5.08 -30.88 -1.73
N ILE A 91 4.62 -29.63 -1.61
CA ILE A 91 3.69 -29.21 -0.53
C ILE A 91 2.24 -29.55 -0.88
N ILE A 92 1.87 -29.40 -2.15
CA ILE A 92 0.53 -29.67 -2.69
C ILE A 92 0.60 -30.54 -3.95
#